data_AF-A0A8T3X530-F1
#
_entry.id   AF-A0A8T3X530-F1
#
_cell.length_a   1.000
_cell.length_b   1.000
_cell.length_c   1.000
_cell.angle_alpha   90.00
_cell.angle_beta   90.00
_cell.angle_gamma   90.00
#
_symmetry.space_group_name_H-M   'P 1'
#
loop_
_entity.id
_entity.type
_entity.pdbx_description
1 polymer ?
#
loop_
_entity_poly.entity_id
_entity_poly.type
_entity_poly.pdbx_seq_one_letter_code
_entity_poly.pdbx_strand_id
1 'polypeptide(L)'
;MGHIVIAPVGDNPQALFVGIKEFPTEKVILVTPRENLREAEKLKKKLEEFTIGGEIAELSENLMESMFREFGRIVSAYPPDNLIVNVATGDRMSTCAALSAAFANGLKAFGVSDGRAMLMPIMRLSYYHELSEKKLKIMQALRGQDFISPIDLAKKLKMSISLVSYHINGNFHSKGLKGYHLVEVQEKGKNVFIRLSQIGNMLLRGYIK
;
A
#
# COMPACT_ATOMS: atom_id res chain seq x y z
N MET A 1 -24.90 4.85 -4.19
CA MET A 1 -23.99 5.21 -3.09
C MET A 1 -22.71 5.71 -3.73
N GLY A 2 -22.22 6.90 -3.35
CA GLY A 2 -21.05 7.48 -4.00
C GLY A 2 -19.76 6.79 -3.54
N HIS A 3 -18.74 6.83 -4.39
CA HIS A 3 -17.40 6.38 -4.07
C HIS A 3 -16.65 7.41 -3.22
N ILE A 4 -15.70 6.91 -2.44
CA ILE A 4 -14.65 7.72 -1.83
C ILE A 4 -13.41 7.56 -2.70
N VAL A 5 -12.99 8.65 -3.32
CA VAL A 5 -11.85 8.65 -4.25
C VAL A 5 -10.58 9.01 -3.49
N ILE A 6 -9.56 8.16 -3.53
CA ILE A 6 -8.22 8.50 -3.05
C ILE A 6 -7.42 9.03 -4.25
N ALA A 7 -6.87 10.23 -4.16
CA ALA A 7 -6.18 10.87 -5.29
C ALA A 7 -4.86 11.51 -4.83
N PRO A 8 -3.70 11.10 -5.37
CA PRO A 8 -2.44 11.78 -5.14
C PRO A 8 -2.44 13.16 -5.81
N VAL A 9 -1.94 14.17 -5.12
CA VAL A 9 -1.84 15.53 -5.67
C VAL A 9 -0.48 15.74 -6.33
N GLY A 10 -0.51 16.05 -7.62
CA GLY A 10 0.68 16.41 -8.39
C GLY A 10 0.30 17.15 -9.68
N ASP A 11 0.88 16.73 -10.80
CA ASP A 11 1.00 17.58 -12.00
C ASP A 11 -0.29 17.68 -12.85
N ASN A 12 -1.30 16.84 -12.59
CA ASN A 12 -2.51 16.78 -13.43
C ASN A 12 -3.82 16.86 -12.62
N PRO A 13 -4.11 18.00 -11.97
CA PRO A 13 -5.29 18.18 -11.13
C PRO A 13 -6.62 18.04 -11.90
N GLN A 14 -6.63 18.28 -13.22
CA GLN A 14 -7.86 18.21 -14.03
C GLN A 14 -8.37 16.78 -14.21
N ALA A 15 -7.47 15.79 -14.19
CA ALA A 15 -7.83 14.38 -14.26
C ALA A 15 -8.71 13.92 -13.09
N LEU A 16 -8.70 14.66 -11.98
CA LEU A 16 -9.60 14.40 -10.85
C LEU A 16 -11.06 14.49 -11.28
N PHE A 17 -11.41 15.56 -12.01
CA PHE A 17 -12.78 15.85 -12.42
C PHE A 17 -13.26 14.95 -13.56
N VAL A 18 -12.35 14.38 -14.36
CA VAL A 18 -12.70 13.33 -15.33
C VAL A 18 -13.16 12.08 -14.58
N GLY A 19 -12.39 11.64 -13.58
CA GLY A 19 -12.76 10.50 -12.74
C GLY A 19 -14.06 10.69 -11.98
N ILE A 20 -14.27 11.86 -11.39
CA ILE A 20 -15.50 12.19 -10.63
C ILE A 20 -16.76 12.13 -11.50
N LYS A 21 -16.67 12.49 -12.79
CA LYS A 21 -17.81 12.41 -13.71
C LYS A 21 -18.20 10.98 -14.05
N GLU A 22 -17.20 10.09 -14.13
CA GLU A 22 -17.41 8.70 -14.53
C GLU A 22 -17.76 7.80 -13.34
N PHE A 23 -17.18 8.09 -12.17
CA PHE A 23 -17.45 7.41 -10.91
C PHE A 23 -18.18 8.37 -9.96
N PRO A 24 -19.47 8.15 -9.66
CA PRO A 24 -20.22 8.98 -8.73
C PRO A 24 -19.45 9.12 -7.42
N THR A 25 -19.02 10.33 -7.08
CA THR A 25 -18.07 10.57 -5.97
C THR A 25 -18.75 11.37 -4.88
N GLU A 26 -18.71 10.86 -3.66
CA GLU A 26 -19.21 11.56 -2.46
C GLU A 26 -18.11 12.38 -1.79
N LYS A 27 -16.89 11.82 -1.77
CA LYS A 27 -15.75 12.39 -1.08
C LYS A 27 -14.45 12.09 -1.82
N VAL A 28 -13.51 13.03 -1.80
CA VAL A 28 -12.14 12.84 -2.24
C VAL A 28 -11.19 12.97 -1.06
N ILE A 29 -10.30 12.01 -0.89
CA ILE A 29 -9.15 12.06 0.01
C ILE A 29 -7.92 12.38 -0.83
N LEU A 30 -7.48 13.63 -0.76
CA LEU A 30 -6.29 14.13 -1.43
C LEU A 30 -5.06 13.72 -0.62
N VAL A 31 -4.30 12.74 -1.11
CA VAL A 31 -3.01 12.35 -0.50
C VAL A 31 -1.92 13.21 -1.12
N THR A 32 -1.20 13.98 -0.32
CA THR A 32 -0.27 14.98 -0.84
C THR A 32 1.00 15.04 -0.01
N PRO A 33 2.18 15.14 -0.63
CA PRO A 33 3.37 15.53 0.10
C PRO A 33 3.28 17.01 0.50
N ARG A 34 4.10 17.43 1.46
CA ARG A 34 4.03 18.76 2.08
C ARG A 34 4.27 19.90 1.09
N GLU A 35 5.14 19.68 0.10
CA GLU A 35 5.43 20.61 -0.99
C GLU A 35 4.20 20.94 -1.85
N ASN A 36 3.25 19.99 -1.98
CA ASN A 36 2.06 20.13 -2.80
C ASN A 36 0.82 20.54 -1.97
N LEU A 37 0.97 20.81 -0.67
CA LEU A 37 -0.14 21.12 0.22
C LEU A 37 -0.97 22.33 -0.24
N ARG A 38 -0.32 23.34 -0.82
CA ARG A 38 -1.02 24.51 -1.38
C ARG A 38 -1.93 24.14 -2.55
N GLU A 39 -1.49 23.23 -3.41
CA GLU A 39 -2.31 22.76 -4.53
C GLU A 39 -3.43 21.84 -4.06
N ALA A 40 -3.18 21.02 -3.03
CA ALA A 40 -4.20 20.19 -2.40
C ALA A 40 -5.33 21.04 -1.80
N GLU A 41 -5.00 22.14 -1.11
CA GLU A 41 -6.00 23.08 -0.56
C GLU A 41 -6.82 23.78 -1.66
N LYS A 42 -6.19 24.15 -2.78
CA LYS A 42 -6.93 24.70 -3.93
C LYS A 42 -7.88 23.66 -4.53
N LEU A 43 -7.43 22.42 -4.70
CA LEU A 43 -8.26 21.32 -5.20
C LEU A 43 -9.42 21.04 -4.26
N LYS A 44 -9.18 21.02 -2.94
CA LYS A 44 -10.21 20.86 -1.92
C LYS A 44 -11.31 21.91 -2.06
N LYS A 45 -10.96 23.19 -2.14
CA LYS A 45 -11.93 24.28 -2.36
C LYS A 45 -12.72 24.09 -3.65
N LYS A 46 -12.04 23.68 -4.73
CA LYS A 46 -12.70 23.42 -6.01
C LYS A 46 -13.69 22.25 -5.92
N LEU A 47 -13.41 21.22 -5.12
CA LEU A 47 -14.35 20.11 -4.88
C LEU A 47 -15.61 20.58 -4.15
N GLU A 48 -15.47 21.51 -3.20
CA GLU A 48 -16.60 22.10 -2.47
C GLU A 48 -17.57 22.84 -3.41
N GLU A 49 -17.06 23.50 -4.48
CA GLU A 49 -17.91 24.11 -5.52
C GLU A 49 -18.81 23.09 -6.24
N PHE A 50 -18.40 21.82 -6.31
CA PHE A 50 -19.17 20.71 -6.86
C PHE A 50 -19.96 19.95 -5.77
N THR A 51 -20.03 20.46 -4.55
CA THR A 51 -20.67 19.79 -3.40
C THR A 51 -20.04 18.42 -3.07
N ILE A 52 -18.75 18.25 -3.38
CA ILE A 52 -17.99 17.02 -3.09
C ILE A 52 -17.12 17.27 -1.86
N GLY A 53 -17.17 16.37 -0.87
CA GLY A 53 -16.35 16.49 0.33
C GLY A 53 -14.86 16.34 0.02
N GLY A 54 -14.02 17.25 0.49
CA GLY A 54 -12.57 17.16 0.34
C GLY A 54 -11.85 16.97 1.67
N GLU A 55 -11.07 15.90 1.81
CA GLU A 55 -10.13 15.67 2.92
C GLU A 55 -8.71 15.71 2.40
N ILE A 56 -7.77 16.27 3.16
CA ILE A 56 -6.34 16.24 2.83
C ILE A 56 -5.65 15.32 3.83
N ALA A 57 -4.92 14.35 3.29
CA ALA A 57 -4.02 13.49 4.03
C ALA A 57 -2.58 13.84 3.65
N GLU A 58 -1.87 14.52 4.55
CA GLU A 58 -0.48 14.89 4.34
C GLU A 58 0.44 13.67 4.46
N LEU A 59 1.28 13.46 3.44
CA LEU A 59 2.32 12.45 3.41
C LEU A 59 3.58 13.05 4.01
N SER A 60 3.94 12.61 5.22
CA SER A 60 5.20 12.99 5.86
C SER A 60 6.40 12.22 5.28
N GLU A 61 7.63 12.71 5.49
CA GLU A 61 8.87 11.95 5.27
C GLU A 61 8.97 11.25 3.89
N ASN A 62 9.29 9.95 3.87
CA ASN A 62 9.42 9.12 2.69
C ASN A 62 8.04 8.88 2.04
N LEU A 63 7.87 9.41 0.82
CA LEU A 63 6.62 9.34 0.04
C LEU A 63 6.02 7.94 -0.01
N MET A 64 6.84 6.93 -0.29
CA MET A 64 6.35 5.57 -0.51
C MET A 64 5.88 4.93 0.79
N GLU A 65 6.65 5.04 1.85
CA GLU A 65 6.27 4.52 3.17
C GLU A 65 5.01 5.20 3.72
N SER A 66 4.93 6.53 3.57
CA SER A 66 3.80 7.31 4.03
C SER A 66 2.54 7.04 3.21
N MET A 67 2.67 6.82 1.90
CA MET A 67 1.54 6.41 1.06
C MET A 67 0.94 5.08 1.52
N PHE A 68 1.78 4.08 1.80
CA PHE A 68 1.31 2.78 2.30
C PHE A 68 0.59 2.92 3.64
N ARG A 69 1.17 3.72 4.55
CA ARG A 69 0.58 3.98 5.87
C ARG A 69 -0.78 4.69 5.77
N GLU A 70 -0.88 5.75 4.97
CA GLU A 70 -2.14 6.47 4.80
C GLU A 70 -3.20 5.61 4.13
N PHE A 71 -2.85 4.80 3.13
CA PHE A 71 -3.79 3.85 2.54
C PHE A 71 -4.28 2.83 3.57
N GLY A 72 -3.40 2.30 4.42
CA GLY A 72 -3.79 1.43 5.53
C GLY A 72 -4.79 2.09 6.47
N ARG A 73 -4.58 3.38 6.80
CA ARG A 73 -5.49 4.16 7.65
C ARG A 73 -6.85 4.35 6.97
N ILE A 74 -6.85 4.72 5.70
CA ILE A 74 -8.08 4.95 4.92
C ILE A 74 -8.88 3.66 4.78
N VAL A 75 -8.24 2.54 4.44
CA VAL A 75 -8.90 1.23 4.29
C VAL A 75 -9.45 0.70 5.61
N SER A 76 -8.83 1.07 6.74
CA SER A 76 -9.36 0.73 8.08
C SER A 76 -10.59 1.58 8.45
N ALA A 77 -10.75 2.76 7.86
CA ALA A 77 -11.83 3.69 8.16
C ALA A 77 -13.06 3.54 7.25
N TYR A 78 -12.90 2.96 6.05
CA TYR A 78 -13.96 2.87 5.05
C TYR A 78 -14.05 1.47 4.42
N PRO A 79 -15.26 0.99 4.05
CA PRO A 79 -15.41 -0.28 3.35
C PRO A 79 -14.62 -0.31 2.02
N PRO A 80 -13.83 -1.35 1.73
CA PRO A 80 -13.00 -1.40 0.52
C PRO A 80 -13.76 -1.25 -0.80
N ASP A 81 -15.00 -1.73 -0.88
CA ASP A 81 -15.83 -1.60 -2.09
C ASP A 81 -16.33 -0.18 -2.36
N ASN A 82 -16.29 0.70 -1.36
CA ASN A 82 -16.60 2.12 -1.51
C ASN A 82 -15.39 2.93 -1.99
N LEU A 83 -14.18 2.40 -1.84
CA LEU A 83 -12.94 3.07 -2.17
C LEU A 83 -12.56 2.84 -3.65
N ILE A 84 -12.09 3.89 -4.30
CA ILE A 84 -11.45 3.80 -5.62
C ILE A 84 -10.28 4.79 -5.70
N VAL A 85 -9.21 4.42 -6.38
CA VAL A 85 -7.98 5.21 -6.43
C VAL A 85 -7.85 5.87 -7.80
N ASN A 86 -7.80 7.20 -7.83
CA ASN A 86 -7.43 7.93 -9.03
C ASN A 86 -5.90 8.01 -9.08
N VAL A 87 -5.25 7.41 -10.07
CA VAL A 87 -3.78 7.46 -10.23
C VAL A 87 -3.36 8.42 -11.34
N ALA A 88 -4.28 9.21 -11.89
CA ALA A 88 -4.01 10.14 -12.98
C ALA A 88 -3.60 11.55 -12.53
N THR A 89 -3.77 11.86 -11.25
CA THR A 89 -3.62 13.22 -10.71
C THR A 89 -2.25 13.52 -10.11
N GLY A 90 -1.51 12.47 -9.72
CA GLY A 90 -0.20 12.61 -9.08
C GLY A 90 0.93 12.83 -10.08
N ASP A 91 2.06 13.32 -9.59
CA ASP A 91 3.33 13.23 -10.32
C ASP A 91 3.75 11.76 -10.52
N ARG A 92 4.86 11.52 -11.23
CA ARG A 92 5.34 10.16 -11.54
C ARG A 92 5.50 9.28 -10.29
N MET A 93 6.09 9.80 -9.23
CA MET A 93 6.39 9.05 -8.02
C MET A 93 5.14 8.86 -7.15
N SER A 94 4.33 9.90 -7.00
CA SER A 94 3.07 9.87 -6.25
C SER A 94 2.06 8.91 -6.90
N THR A 95 1.98 8.91 -8.24
CA THR A 95 1.19 7.96 -9.03
C THR A 95 1.65 6.52 -8.82
N CYS A 96 2.96 6.27 -8.90
CA CYS A 96 3.54 4.95 -8.67
C CYS A 96 3.25 4.44 -7.25
N ALA A 97 3.45 5.30 -6.24
CA ALA A 97 3.20 4.97 -4.84
C ALA A 97 1.71 4.66 -4.59
N ALA A 98 0.79 5.49 -5.11
CA ALA A 98 -0.64 5.31 -4.96
C ALA A 98 -1.13 4.02 -5.64
N LEU A 99 -0.66 3.72 -6.86
CA LEU A 99 -1.00 2.47 -7.56
C LEU A 99 -0.48 1.24 -6.80
N SER A 100 0.75 1.31 -6.29
CA SER A 100 1.36 0.23 -5.51
C SER A 100 0.60 -0.02 -4.20
N ALA A 101 0.22 1.05 -3.50
CA ALA A 101 -0.57 0.98 -2.27
C ALA A 101 -2.00 0.48 -2.54
N ALA A 102 -2.62 0.90 -3.65
CA ALA A 102 -3.92 0.39 -4.10
C ALA A 102 -3.88 -1.12 -4.31
N PHE A 103 -2.88 -1.60 -5.05
CA PHE A 103 -2.68 -3.03 -5.30
C PHE A 103 -2.46 -3.81 -4.00
N ALA A 104 -1.59 -3.32 -3.11
CA ALA A 104 -1.32 -3.98 -1.83
C ALA A 104 -2.57 -4.14 -0.95
N ASN A 105 -3.47 -3.18 -1.02
CA ASN A 105 -4.74 -3.19 -0.30
C ASN A 105 -5.91 -3.81 -1.10
N GLY A 106 -5.68 -4.29 -2.32
CA GLY A 106 -6.72 -4.89 -3.16
C GLY A 106 -7.78 -3.90 -3.66
N LEU A 107 -7.46 -2.62 -3.72
CA LEU A 107 -8.37 -1.56 -4.16
C LEU A 107 -8.42 -1.48 -5.70
N LYS A 108 -9.56 -0.99 -6.23
CA LYS A 108 -9.66 -0.60 -7.64
C LYS A 108 -8.92 0.72 -7.86
N ALA A 109 -8.27 0.85 -9.01
CA ALA A 109 -7.63 2.09 -9.44
C ALA A 109 -8.03 2.43 -10.88
N PHE A 110 -8.02 3.70 -11.22
CA PHE A 110 -8.21 4.18 -12.59
C PHE A 110 -7.20 5.28 -12.93
N GLY A 111 -6.75 5.28 -14.19
CA GLY A 111 -6.05 6.38 -14.81
C GLY A 111 -6.99 7.21 -15.71
N VAL A 112 -6.44 8.19 -16.42
CA VAL A 112 -7.16 8.94 -17.46
C VAL A 112 -6.37 8.83 -18.75
N SER A 113 -7.07 8.45 -19.83
CA SER A 113 -6.51 8.34 -21.18
C SER A 113 -7.56 8.85 -22.17
N ASP A 114 -7.14 9.66 -23.14
CA ASP A 114 -8.02 10.26 -24.15
C ASP A 114 -9.27 10.96 -23.56
N GLY A 115 -9.09 11.61 -22.41
CA GLY A 115 -10.15 12.35 -21.71
C GLY A 115 -11.20 11.47 -21.02
N ARG A 116 -10.97 10.15 -20.90
CA ARG A 116 -11.86 9.18 -20.23
C ARG A 116 -11.15 8.49 -19.09
N ALA A 117 -11.89 8.05 -18.08
CA ALA A 117 -11.30 7.20 -17.06
C ALA A 117 -11.06 5.80 -17.63
N MET A 118 -9.94 5.21 -17.23
CA MET A 118 -9.54 3.86 -17.63
C MET A 118 -9.22 3.07 -16.37
N LEU A 119 -9.97 2.00 -16.12
CA LEU A 119 -9.65 1.09 -15.02
C LEU A 119 -8.29 0.43 -15.23
N MET A 120 -7.46 0.45 -14.18
CA MET A 120 -6.16 -0.21 -14.21
C MET A 120 -6.34 -1.72 -14.08
N PRO A 121 -5.57 -2.54 -14.83
CA PRO A 121 -5.65 -4.00 -14.80
C PRO A 121 -4.95 -4.57 -13.55
N ILE A 122 -5.34 -4.09 -12.37
CA ILE A 122 -4.83 -4.59 -11.09
C ILE A 122 -5.78 -5.66 -10.56
N MET A 123 -5.26 -6.84 -10.26
CA MET A 123 -6.05 -7.88 -9.61
C MET A 123 -6.41 -7.42 -8.19
N ARG A 124 -7.62 -7.73 -7.71
CA ARG A 124 -8.04 -7.55 -6.31
C ARG A 124 -7.32 -8.54 -5.36
N LEU A 125 -6.06 -8.87 -5.64
CA LEU A 125 -5.22 -9.70 -4.78
C LEU A 125 -4.46 -8.75 -3.85
N SER A 126 -4.92 -8.61 -2.62
CA SER A 126 -4.18 -7.91 -1.60
C SER A 126 -3.03 -8.79 -1.12
N TYR A 127 -1.82 -8.24 -1.04
CA TYR A 127 -0.68 -8.92 -0.38
C TYR A 127 -1.08 -9.42 1.02
N TYR A 128 -1.93 -8.68 1.74
CA TYR A 128 -2.37 -9.05 3.07
C TYR A 128 -3.26 -10.29 3.11
N HIS A 129 -4.03 -10.57 2.04
CA HIS A 129 -4.84 -11.78 1.96
C HIS A 129 -3.99 -13.03 1.67
N GLU A 130 -2.92 -12.89 0.90
CA GLU A 130 -1.97 -13.98 0.60
C GLU A 130 -1.06 -14.33 1.81
N LEU A 131 -0.91 -13.39 2.75
CA LEU A 131 -0.04 -13.55 3.91
C LEU A 131 -0.82 -14.06 5.11
N SER A 132 -0.70 -15.38 5.36
CA SER A 132 -1.19 -16.00 6.60
C SER A 132 -0.71 -15.25 7.86
N GLU A 133 -1.46 -15.31 8.95
CA GLU A 133 -1.08 -14.67 10.22
C GLU A 133 0.34 -15.05 10.70
N LYS A 134 0.77 -16.29 10.49
CA LYS A 134 2.11 -16.75 10.87
C LYS A 134 3.21 -16.02 10.08
N LYS A 135 3.00 -15.81 8.77
CA LYS A 135 3.90 -15.02 7.91
C LYS A 135 3.98 -13.57 8.39
N LEU A 136 2.83 -12.96 8.72
CA LEU A 136 2.78 -11.60 9.27
C LEU A 136 3.49 -11.50 10.63
N LYS A 137 3.28 -12.46 11.54
CA LYS A 137 3.98 -12.51 12.84
C LYS A 137 5.50 -12.62 12.66
N ILE A 138 5.96 -13.44 11.72
CA ILE A 138 7.38 -13.54 11.37
C ILE A 138 7.91 -12.19 10.89
N MET A 139 7.23 -11.55 9.94
CA MET A 139 7.63 -10.23 9.42
C MET A 139 7.68 -9.17 10.53
N GLN A 140 6.68 -9.13 11.42
CA GLN A 140 6.65 -8.24 12.57
C GLN A 140 7.82 -8.48 13.53
N ALA A 141 8.19 -9.74 13.79
CA ALA A 141 9.31 -10.07 14.67
C ALA A 141 10.69 -9.70 14.08
N LEU A 142 10.78 -9.61 12.74
CA LEU A 142 11.98 -9.16 12.01
C LEU A 142 12.05 -7.63 11.86
N ARG A 143 10.98 -6.89 12.20
CA ARG A 143 10.94 -5.43 12.04
C ARG A 143 12.04 -4.75 12.87
N GLY A 144 12.84 -3.90 12.23
CA GLY A 144 13.94 -3.18 12.87
C GLY A 144 15.09 -4.07 13.37
N GLN A 145 15.10 -5.34 13.00
CA GLN A 145 16.20 -6.27 13.27
C GLN A 145 17.11 -6.35 12.06
N ASP A 146 18.41 -6.40 12.31
CA ASP A 146 19.37 -6.91 11.33
C ASP A 146 19.20 -8.43 11.12
N PHE A 147 20.10 -9.02 10.34
CA PHE A 147 20.13 -10.45 10.10
C PHE A 147 20.10 -11.29 11.39
N ILE A 148 19.05 -12.10 11.55
CA ILE A 148 18.83 -13.02 12.68
C ILE A 148 18.85 -14.48 12.21
N SER A 149 19.31 -15.39 13.06
CA SER A 149 19.25 -16.83 12.75
C SER A 149 17.79 -17.35 12.82
N PRO A 150 17.43 -18.36 12.00
CA PRO A 150 16.13 -19.03 12.12
C PRO A 150 15.87 -19.62 13.51
N ILE A 151 16.93 -20.03 14.23
CA ILE A 151 16.86 -20.60 15.58
C ILE A 151 16.38 -19.54 16.57
N ASP A 152 16.98 -18.35 16.55
CA ASP A 152 16.63 -17.28 17.47
C ASP A 152 15.26 -16.69 17.15
N LEU A 153 14.94 -16.58 15.85
CA LEU A 153 13.61 -16.19 15.41
C LEU A 153 12.53 -17.19 15.87
N ALA A 154 12.80 -18.50 15.77
CA ALA A 154 11.90 -19.55 16.24
C ALA A 154 11.67 -19.47 17.76
N LYS A 155 12.74 -19.25 18.54
CA LYS A 155 12.65 -19.01 19.99
C LYS A 155 11.79 -17.78 20.32
N LYS A 156 12.05 -16.66 19.65
CA LYS A 156 11.32 -15.39 19.85
C LYS A 156 9.83 -15.54 19.57
N LEU A 157 9.47 -16.32 18.55
CA LEU A 157 8.09 -16.54 18.13
C LEU A 157 7.40 -17.72 18.84
N LYS A 158 8.12 -18.48 19.67
CA LYS A 158 7.66 -19.76 20.24
C LYS A 158 7.15 -20.73 19.15
N MET A 159 7.86 -20.80 18.03
CA MET A 159 7.58 -21.69 16.90
C MET A 159 8.69 -22.73 16.76
N SER A 160 8.42 -23.86 16.10
CA SER A 160 9.48 -24.79 15.70
C SER A 160 10.31 -24.20 14.56
N ILE A 161 11.60 -24.55 14.51
CA ILE A 161 12.51 -24.10 13.43
C ILE A 161 11.98 -24.54 12.07
N SER A 162 11.45 -25.77 11.97
CA SER A 162 10.86 -26.28 10.72
C SER A 162 9.66 -25.45 10.27
N LEU A 163 8.82 -24.97 11.19
CA LEU A 163 7.67 -24.13 10.85
C LEU A 163 8.11 -22.73 10.38
N VAL A 164 9.14 -22.15 11.02
CA VAL A 164 9.74 -20.89 10.55
C VAL A 164 10.34 -21.09 9.15
N SER A 165 11.12 -22.14 8.94
CA SER A 165 11.72 -22.46 7.63
C SER A 165 10.65 -22.65 6.55
N TYR A 166 9.55 -23.34 6.87
CA TYR A 166 8.40 -23.51 5.98
C TYR A 166 7.80 -22.17 5.55
N HIS A 167 7.56 -21.24 6.48
CA HIS A 167 6.98 -19.93 6.13
C HIS A 167 7.97 -19.01 5.40
N ILE A 168 9.28 -19.17 5.65
CA ILE A 168 10.32 -18.41 4.96
C ILE A 168 10.51 -18.90 3.53
N ASN A 169 10.69 -20.21 3.34
CA ASN A 169 11.06 -20.79 2.05
C ASN A 169 9.83 -21.19 1.22
N GLY A 170 8.74 -21.60 1.87
CA GLY A 170 7.57 -22.18 1.22
C GLY A 170 7.76 -23.66 0.88
N ASN A 171 6.88 -24.16 0.02
CA ASN A 171 6.98 -25.49 -0.59
C ASN A 171 6.47 -25.42 -2.05
N PHE A 172 6.27 -26.58 -2.67
CA PHE A 172 5.77 -26.66 -4.04
C PHE A 172 4.35 -26.06 -4.23
N HIS A 173 3.50 -26.10 -3.20
CA HIS A 173 2.11 -25.66 -3.27
C HIS A 173 1.86 -24.26 -2.69
N SER A 174 2.77 -23.75 -1.86
CA SER A 174 2.60 -22.50 -1.11
C SER A 174 3.91 -21.71 -1.13
N LYS A 175 3.83 -20.49 -1.66
CA LYS A 175 4.95 -19.56 -1.69
C LYS A 175 5.33 -19.10 -0.28
N GLY A 176 6.63 -19.07 0.00
CA GLY A 176 7.21 -18.56 1.25
C GLY A 176 7.56 -17.07 1.18
N LEU A 177 7.86 -16.46 2.32
CA LEU A 177 8.24 -15.05 2.43
C LEU A 177 9.41 -14.67 1.52
N LYS A 178 10.38 -15.57 1.33
CA LYS A 178 11.51 -15.40 0.39
C LYS A 178 11.01 -15.29 -1.05
N GLY A 179 10.10 -16.19 -1.43
CA GLY A 179 9.51 -16.18 -2.77
C GLY A 179 8.70 -14.90 -3.03
N TYR A 180 8.04 -14.35 -2.01
CA TYR A 180 7.34 -13.06 -2.12
C TYR A 180 8.29 -11.85 -2.08
N HIS A 181 9.61 -12.06 -1.99
CA HIS A 181 10.61 -11.00 -1.81
C HIS A 181 10.39 -10.14 -0.56
N LEU A 182 9.75 -10.71 0.48
CA LEU A 182 9.45 -9.99 1.74
C LEU A 182 10.57 -10.11 2.75
N VAL A 183 11.42 -11.12 2.62
CA VAL A 183 12.61 -11.32 3.46
C VAL A 183 13.83 -11.54 2.57
N GLU A 184 14.98 -11.14 3.08
CA GLU A 184 16.27 -11.45 2.51
C GLU A 184 16.92 -12.56 3.32
N VAL A 185 17.57 -13.49 2.63
CA VAL A 185 18.26 -14.63 3.24
C VAL A 185 19.72 -14.58 2.83
N GLN A 186 20.61 -14.63 3.81
CA GLN A 186 22.06 -14.71 3.61
C GLN A 186 22.60 -16.01 4.18
N GLU A 187 23.50 -16.64 3.45
CA GLU A 187 24.25 -17.81 3.89
C GLU A 187 25.67 -17.38 4.25
N LYS A 188 26.10 -17.69 5.47
CA LYS A 188 27.48 -17.50 5.93
C LYS A 188 28.01 -18.83 6.43
N GLY A 189 28.74 -19.53 5.56
CA GLY A 189 29.18 -20.91 5.80
C GLY A 189 27.98 -21.85 5.88
N LYS A 190 27.85 -22.58 7.00
CA LYS A 190 26.71 -23.49 7.25
C LYS A 190 25.50 -22.80 7.89
N ASN A 191 25.61 -21.51 8.20
CA ASN A 191 24.58 -20.77 8.92
C ASN A 191 23.75 -19.92 7.95
N VAL A 192 22.43 -19.92 8.18
CA VAL A 192 21.47 -19.10 7.46
C VAL A 192 21.05 -17.95 8.35
N PHE A 193 20.94 -16.76 7.77
CA PHE A 193 20.45 -15.57 8.43
C PHE A 193 19.35 -14.92 7.60
N ILE A 194 18.37 -14.35 8.29
CA ILE A 194 17.17 -13.79 7.68
C ILE A 194 17.02 -12.35 8.17
N ARG A 195 16.66 -11.42 7.28
CA ARG A 195 16.15 -10.11 7.67
C ARG A 195 14.91 -9.74 6.88
N LEU A 196 14.16 -8.77 7.37
CA LEU A 196 13.06 -8.17 6.61
C LEU A 196 13.64 -7.36 5.43
N SER A 197 13.09 -7.56 4.24
CA SER A 197 13.48 -6.77 3.05
C SER A 197 12.91 -5.35 3.11
N GLN A 198 13.31 -4.48 2.19
CA GLN A 198 12.70 -3.16 2.03
C GLN A 198 11.19 -3.26 1.69
N ILE A 199 10.81 -4.15 0.77
CA ILE A 199 9.40 -4.38 0.39
C ILE A 199 8.60 -4.90 1.58
N GLY A 200 9.17 -5.84 2.35
CA GLY A 200 8.55 -6.38 3.55
C GLY A 200 8.32 -5.31 4.63
N ASN A 201 9.28 -4.39 4.81
CA ASN A 201 9.12 -3.25 5.70
C ASN A 201 7.98 -2.33 5.26
N MET A 202 7.93 -1.98 3.97
CA MET A 202 6.86 -1.14 3.42
C MET A 202 5.47 -1.75 3.61
N LEU A 203 5.31 -3.05 3.32
CA LEU A 203 4.03 -3.74 3.50
C LEU A 203 3.60 -3.76 4.96
N LEU A 204 4.51 -3.95 5.92
CA LEU A 204 4.16 -3.86 7.34
C LEU A 204 3.73 -2.46 7.78
N ARG A 205 4.16 -1.38 7.10
CA ARG A 205 3.70 -0.02 7.41
C ARG A 205 2.26 0.22 6.97
N GLY A 206 1.83 -0.39 5.87
CA GLY A 206 0.45 -0.31 5.39
C GLY A 206 -0.50 -1.30 6.08
N TYR A 207 0.03 -2.30 6.77
CA TYR A 207 -0.76 -3.24 7.55
C TYR A 207 -1.17 -2.62 8.90
N ILE A 208 -2.38 -2.08 8.95
CA ILE A 208 -3.01 -1.57 10.18
C ILE A 208 -4.05 -2.61 10.63
N LYS A 209 -4.01 -2.98 11.91
CA LYS A 209 -4.98 -3.91 12.53
C LYS A 209 -6.15 -3.14 13.11
#